data_AF-A0ABD5DGB2-F1
#
_entry.id   AF-A0ABD5DGB2-F1
#
_cell.length_a   1.000
_cell.length_b   1.000
_cell.length_c   1.000
_cell.angle_alpha   90.00
_cell.angle_beta   90.00
_cell.angle_gamma   90.00
#
_symmetry.space_group_name_H-M   'P 1'
#
loop_
_entity.id
_entity.type
_entity.pdbx_description
1 polymer ?
#
loop_
_entity_poly.entity_id
_entity_poly.type
_entity_poly.pdbx_seq_one_letter_code
_entity_poly.pdbx_strand_id
1 'polypeptide(L)' 'AGETVIFHCQAGSRTQNNAIRLAAAAAPAQTCLLAGGIQAWKAAGLPVVEDSSQPLPLMRQVQIAAGVLILLGVLLGYT' A
#
# COMPACT_ATOMS: atom_id res chain seq x y z
N ALA A 1 26.16 18.20 -2.58
CA ALA A 1 25.71 16.84 -2.94
C ALA A 1 24.24 16.96 -3.31
N GLY A 2 23.84 16.57 -4.51
CA GLY A 2 22.43 16.64 -4.92
C GLY A 2 21.62 15.61 -4.15
N GLU A 3 20.56 16.03 -3.47
CA GLU A 3 19.64 15.12 -2.80
C GLU A 3 18.94 14.24 -3.86
N THR A 4 18.73 12.96 -3.57
CA THR A 4 18.00 12.03 -4.43
C THR A 4 16.74 11.55 -3.70
N VAL A 5 15.59 11.75 -4.31
CA VAL A 5 14.29 11.37 -3.77
C VAL A 5 13.79 10.14 -4.51
N ILE A 6 13.58 9.04 -3.78
CA ILE A 6 13.03 7.80 -4.32
C ILE A 6 11.54 7.73 -3.97
N PHE A 7 10.69 7.74 -4.98
CA PHE A 7 9.25 7.56 -4.81
C PHE A 7 8.84 6.11 -5.04
N HIS A 8 7.90 5.62 -4.22
CA HIS A 8 7.29 4.31 -4.39
C HIS A 8 5.81 4.35 -4.03
N CYS A 9 5.07 3.33 -4.49
CA CYS A 9 3.72 3.03 -4.02
C CYS A 9 3.59 1.51 -3.83
N GLN A 10 2.38 0.96 -3.82
CA GLN A 10 2.19 -0.48 -3.62
C GLN A 10 2.76 -1.32 -4.78
N ALA A 11 2.37 -1.01 -6.03
CA ALA A 11 2.73 -1.77 -7.23
C ALA A 11 3.50 -0.96 -8.30
N GLY A 12 3.82 0.31 -8.02
CA GLY A 12 4.52 1.23 -8.95
C GLY A 12 3.59 2.08 -9.83
N SER A 13 2.37 1.62 -10.15
CA SER A 13 1.46 2.30 -11.09
C SER A 13 1.10 3.75 -10.71
N ARG A 14 0.79 4.01 -9.43
CA ARG A 14 0.41 5.36 -8.96
C ARG A 14 1.57 6.34 -9.09
N THR A 15 2.77 5.90 -8.76
CA THR A 15 3.99 6.70 -8.84
C THR A 15 4.33 6.99 -10.30
N GLN A 16 4.23 5.97 -11.17
CA GLN A 16 4.51 6.12 -12.59
C GLN A 16 3.52 7.06 -13.29
N ASN A 17 2.22 6.93 -13.00
CA ASN A 17 1.19 7.82 -13.55
C ASN A 17 1.37 9.29 -13.13
N ASN A 18 2.07 9.55 -12.03
CA ASN A 18 2.30 10.90 -11.50
C ASN A 18 3.77 11.33 -11.58
N ALA A 19 4.60 10.63 -12.36
CA ALA A 19 6.05 10.84 -12.39
C ALA A 19 6.44 12.30 -12.66
N ILE A 20 5.76 12.97 -13.59
CA ILE A 20 6.01 14.38 -13.93
C ILE A 20 5.72 15.30 -12.73
N ARG A 21 4.60 15.07 -12.04
CA ARG A 21 4.21 15.87 -10.87
C ARG A 21 5.16 15.65 -9.69
N LEU A 22 5.61 14.42 -9.49
CA LEU A 22 6.58 14.06 -8.45
C LEU A 22 7.96 14.65 -8.76
N ALA A 23 8.40 14.63 -10.01
CA ALA A 23 9.63 15.28 -10.46
C ALA A 23 9.61 16.79 -10.21
N ALA A 24 8.50 17.45 -10.53
CA ALA A 24 8.32 18.88 -10.27
C ALA A 24 8.30 19.20 -8.76
N ALA A 25 7.66 18.35 -7.94
CA ALA A 25 7.56 18.56 -6.50
C ALA A 25 8.89 18.38 -5.75
N ALA A 26 9.81 17.58 -6.30
CA ALA A 26 11.10 17.32 -5.69
C ALA A 26 12.23 18.21 -6.23
N ALA A 27 11.98 19.09 -7.21
CA ALA A 27 13.02 19.96 -7.77
C ALA A 27 13.64 20.84 -6.66
N PRO A 28 14.99 20.98 -6.61
CA PRO A 28 15.98 20.58 -7.60
C PRO A 28 16.58 19.17 -7.42
N ALA A 29 16.03 18.34 -6.53
CA ALA A 29 16.54 17.00 -6.24
C ALA A 29 16.33 16.03 -7.42
N GLN A 30 17.24 15.05 -7.55
CA GLN A 30 17.08 13.98 -8.53
C GLN A 30 15.94 13.07 -8.08
N THR A 31 15.01 12.74 -8.99
CA THR A 31 13.90 11.83 -8.67
C THR A 31 14.12 10.46 -9.29
N CYS A 32 13.89 9.43 -8.47
CA CYS A 32 13.93 8.04 -8.90
C CYS A 32 12.60 7.37 -8.52
N LEU A 33 12.14 6.44 -9.34
CA LEU A 33 10.94 5.66 -9.07
C LEU A 33 11.33 4.22 -8.82
N LEU A 34 10.81 3.64 -7.73
CA LEU A 34 11.00 2.22 -7.46
C LEU A 34 10.11 1.38 -8.38
N ALA A 35 10.73 0.67 -9.32
CA ALA A 35 10.04 -0.23 -10.25
C ALA A 35 9.26 -1.32 -9.47
N GLY A 36 7.99 -1.50 -9.81
CA GLY A 36 7.10 -2.47 -9.14
C GLY A 36 6.68 -2.09 -7.71
N GLY A 37 7.09 -0.92 -7.21
CA GLY A 37 6.74 -0.42 -5.87
C GLY A 37 7.30 -1.27 -4.72
N ILE A 38 6.71 -1.12 -3.54
CA ILE A 38 7.14 -1.83 -2.33
C ILE A 38 6.90 -3.36 -2.44
N GLN A 39 5.97 -3.80 -3.29
CA GLN A 39 5.76 -5.24 -3.52
C GLN A 39 6.95 -5.89 -4.20
N ALA A 40 7.57 -5.25 -5.19
CA ALA A 40 8.79 -5.77 -5.82
C ALA A 40 9.96 -5.80 -4.83
N TRP A 41 10.06 -4.80 -3.95
CA TRP A 41 11.05 -4.78 -2.87
C TRP A 41 10.87 -5.94 -1.88
N LYS A 42 9.63 -6.19 -1.45
CA LYS A 42 9.28 -7.35 -0.61
C LYS A 42 9.58 -8.67 -1.33
N ALA A 43 9.23 -8.78 -2.61
CA ALA A 43 9.50 -9.98 -3.42
C ALA A 43 10.99 -10.26 -3.61
N ALA A 44 11.82 -9.21 -3.62
CA ALA A 44 13.27 -9.31 -3.64
C ALA A 44 13.89 -9.73 -2.29
N GLY A 45 13.08 -9.94 -1.24
CA GLY A 45 13.56 -10.34 0.09
C GLY A 45 14.30 -9.22 0.84
N LEU A 46 14.11 -7.97 0.43
CA LEU A 46 14.76 -6.83 1.05
C LEU A 46 14.06 -6.42 2.35
N PRO A 47 14.77 -5.79 3.30
CA PRO A 47 14.20 -5.41 4.58
C PRO A 47 13.06 -4.41 4.40
N VAL A 48 11.97 -4.63 5.14
CA VAL A 48 10.81 -3.74 5.22
C VAL A 48 10.45 -3.54 6.68
N VAL A 49 10.14 -2.30 7.04
CA VAL A 49 9.56 -1.97 8.33
C VAL A 49 8.04 -1.99 8.16
N GLU A 50 7.38 -2.83 8.95
CA GLU A 50 5.91 -2.91 8.98
C GLU A 50 5.42 -2.41 10.34
N ASP A 51 4.49 -1.46 10.31
CA ASP A 51 3.81 -0.98 11.50
C ASP A 51 2.49 -1.73 11.66
N SER A 52 2.49 -2.74 12.52
CA SER A 52 1.32 -3.57 12.82
C SER A 52 0.24 -2.85 13.63
N SER A 53 0.52 -1.65 14.14
CA SER A 53 -0.47 -0.84 14.89
C SER A 53 -1.44 -0.10 13.97
N GLN A 54 -1.12 -0.02 12.67
CA GLN A 54 -1.97 0.67 11.70
C GLN A 54 -3.32 -0.07 11.53
N PRO A 55 -4.43 0.68 11.42
CA PRO A 55 -5.75 0.09 11.24
C PRO A 55 -5.81 -0.74 9.96
N LEU A 56 -6.51 -1.88 10.04
CA LEU A 56 -6.69 -2.77 8.90
C LEU A 56 -7.28 -2.01 7.70
N PRO A 57 -6.88 -2.35 6.46
CA PRO A 57 -7.49 -1.80 5.26
C PRO A 57 -9.01 -1.89 5.31
N LEU A 58 -9.71 -0.82 4.91
CA LEU A 58 -11.17 -0.70 4.99
C LEU A 58 -11.89 -1.91 4.36
N MET A 59 -11.37 -2.46 3.27
CA MET A 59 -11.95 -3.65 2.63
C MET A 59 -11.91 -4.89 3.53
N ARG A 60 -10.83 -5.09 4.30
CA ARG A 60 -10.74 -6.19 5.28
C ARG A 60 -11.74 -5.97 6.42
N GLN A 61 -11.93 -4.73 6.85
CA GLN A 61 -12.93 -4.40 7.88
C GLN A 61 -14.35 -4.73 7.41
N VAL A 62 -14.70 -4.35 6.18
CA VAL A 62 -16.01 -4.65 5.58
C VAL A 62 -16.24 -6.16 5.47
N GLN A 63 -15.22 -6.91 5.01
CA GLN A 63 -15.31 -8.37 4.91
C GLN A 63 -15.50 -9.04 6.27
N ILE A 64 -14.80 -8.60 7.32
CA ILE A 64 -14.97 -9.11 8.69
C ILE A 64 -16.40 -8.84 9.18
N ALA A 65 -16.91 -7.61 9.00
CA ALA A 65 -18.26 -7.26 9.42
C ALA A 65 -19.32 -8.11 8.70
N ALA A 66 -19.23 -8.21 7.38
CA ALA A 66 -20.14 -9.04 6.57
C ALA A 66 -20.07 -10.52 6.99
N GLY A 67 -18.86 -11.05 7.20
CA GLY A 67 -18.66 -12.42 7.66
C GLY A 67 -19.29 -12.71 9.03
N VAL A 68 -19.13 -11.78 9.99
CA VAL A 68 -19.73 -11.90 11.33
C VAL A 68 -21.26 -11.88 11.25
N LEU A 69 -21.84 -10.97 10.46
CA LEU A 69 -23.28 -10.89 10.28
C LEU A 69 -23.86 -12.17 9.66
N ILE A 70 -23.20 -12.73 8.65
CA ILE A 70 -23.60 -14.00 8.03
C ILE A 70 -23.54 -15.14 9.06
N LEU A 71 -22.44 -15.25 9.79
CA LEU A 71 -22.25 -16.31 10.78
C LEU A 71 -23.31 -16.25 11.88
N LEU A 72 -23.60 -15.06 12.40
CA LEU A 72 -24.67 -14.84 13.37
C LEU A 72 -26.05 -15.18 12.79
N GLY A 73 -26.34 -14.75 11.56
CA GLY A 73 -27.60 -15.05 10.89
C GLY A 73 -27.83 -16.55 10.68
N VAL A 74 -26.78 -17.30 10.32
CA VAL A 74 -26.86 -18.76 10.17
C VAL A 74 -27.11 -19.45 11.50
N LEU A 75 -26.40 -19.05 12.56
CA LEU A 75 -26.59 -19.63 13.89
C LEU A 75 -28.00 -19.40 14.43
N LEU A 76 -28.48 -18.16 14.36
CA LEU A 76 -29.81 -17.78 14.84
C LEU A 76 -30.95 -18.37 13.99
N GLY A 77 -30.69 -18.65 12.71
CA GLY A 77 -31.67 -19.32 11.84
C GLY A 77 -31.73 -20.84 12.03
N TYR A 78 -30.71 -21.44 12.65
CA TYR A 78 -30.65 -22.89 12.92
C TYR A 78 -31.11 -23.25 14.34
N THR A 79 -31.24 -22.26 15.23
CA THR A 79 -31.90 -22.37 16.54
C THR A 79 -33.40 -22.16 16.43
#